data_AF-A0A0M3D6K3-F1
#
_entry.id   AF-A0A0M3D6K3-F1
#
_cell.length_a   1.000
_cell.length_b   1.000
_cell.length_c   1.000
_cell.angle_alpha   90.00
_cell.angle_beta   90.00
_cell.angle_gamma   90.00
#
_symmetry.space_group_name_H-M   'P 1'
#
loop_
_entity.id
_entity.type
_entity.pdbx_description
1 polymer ?
#
loop_
_entity_poly.entity_id
_entity_poly.type
_entity_poly.pdbx_seq_one_letter_code
_entity_poly.pdbx_strand_id
1 'polypeptide(L)'
;MTIPLDAIDPDAAYREWVDRFLWHVDQLPALVETTGTIALAARGIRASQLAERVSGGGFYDNIPLVDGPESRNARAVWDALRGYLVVASSRLGLEAPALPAGLPDDVELAREWAFAANAWLSDVVHEIRSWPDLDEREEQLFRLVRRARHRLDTHTTRRSRPELCTRCGEPGVLIDWIDGPDGQALLSKVCVVCRTTYTPADTVDDDR
;
A
#
# COMPACT_ATOMS: atom_id res chain seq x y z
N MET A 1 22.66 -21.89 -10.32
CA MET A 1 23.68 -20.85 -10.04
C MET A 1 23.17 -19.53 -10.60
N THR A 2 22.28 -18.87 -9.85
CA THR A 2 21.80 -17.53 -10.17
C THR A 2 22.92 -16.55 -9.83
N ILE A 3 23.40 -15.84 -10.83
CA ILE A 3 24.33 -14.73 -10.61
C ILE A 3 23.54 -13.66 -9.84
N PRO A 4 24.03 -13.14 -8.71
CA PRO A 4 23.37 -12.03 -8.00
C PRO A 4 23.12 -10.89 -8.98
N LEU A 5 21.91 -10.32 -8.99
CA LEU A 5 21.52 -9.24 -9.93
C LEU A 5 22.48 -8.04 -9.83
N ASP A 6 22.98 -7.80 -8.63
CA ASP A 6 24.00 -6.85 -8.22
C ASP A 6 25.41 -7.12 -8.80
N ALA A 7 25.69 -8.32 -9.30
CA ALA A 7 26.94 -8.66 -9.99
C ALA A 7 26.89 -8.40 -11.52
N ILE A 8 25.70 -8.20 -12.09
CA ILE A 8 25.48 -7.99 -13.53
C ILE A 8 25.13 -6.53 -13.85
N ASP A 9 24.40 -5.88 -12.95
CA ASP A 9 23.96 -4.49 -13.10
C ASP A 9 23.91 -3.82 -11.70
N PRO A 10 24.87 -2.95 -11.37
CA PRO A 10 25.01 -2.38 -10.02
C PRO A 10 23.80 -1.51 -9.63
N ASP A 11 23.00 -1.07 -10.61
CA ASP A 11 21.84 -0.23 -10.40
C ASP A 11 20.51 -1.02 -10.45
N ALA A 12 20.55 -2.34 -10.69
CA ALA A 12 19.35 -3.17 -10.75
C ALA A 12 18.63 -3.22 -9.39
N ALA A 13 19.38 -3.46 -8.30
CA ALA A 13 18.81 -3.49 -6.95
C ALA A 13 18.21 -2.13 -6.55
N TYR A 14 18.86 -1.03 -6.93
CA TYR A 14 18.34 0.31 -6.67
C TYR A 14 17.07 0.60 -7.47
N ARG A 15 17.02 0.25 -8.76
CA ARG A 15 15.81 0.42 -9.58
C ARG A 15 14.64 -0.42 -9.08
N GLU A 16 14.88 -1.66 -8.69
CA GLU A 16 13.85 -2.51 -8.10
C GLU A 16 13.34 -1.92 -6.77
N TRP A 17 14.23 -1.39 -5.94
CA TRP A 17 13.85 -0.67 -4.73
C TRP A 17 12.97 0.55 -5.03
N VAL A 18 13.35 1.39 -6.01
CA VAL A 18 12.53 2.55 -6.44
C VAL A 18 11.16 2.10 -6.95
N ASP A 19 11.12 1.07 -7.80
CA ASP A 19 9.86 0.56 -8.37
C ASP A 19 8.95 0.01 -7.27
N ARG A 20 9.52 -0.72 -6.32
CA ARG A 20 8.82 -1.19 -5.11
C ARG A 20 8.30 -0.02 -4.30
N PHE A 21 9.13 0.98 -4.05
CA PHE A 21 8.79 2.15 -3.26
C PHE A 21 7.60 2.89 -3.85
N LEU A 22 7.70 3.28 -5.12
CA LEU A 22 6.65 4.00 -5.84
C LEU A 22 5.36 3.21 -5.86
N TRP A 23 5.44 1.90 -6.15
CA TRP A 23 4.25 1.04 -6.16
C TRP A 23 3.45 1.10 -4.85
N HIS A 24 4.13 1.08 -3.69
CA HIS A 24 3.46 1.12 -2.38
C HIS A 24 2.88 2.51 -2.09
N VAL A 25 3.64 3.56 -2.37
CA VAL A 25 3.20 4.96 -2.17
C VAL A 25 1.97 5.29 -3.02
N ASP A 26 1.89 4.74 -4.23
CA ASP A 26 0.74 4.88 -5.12
C ASP A 26 -0.55 4.27 -4.59
N GLN A 27 -0.47 3.36 -3.61
CA GLN A 27 -1.66 2.77 -2.98
C GLN A 27 -2.30 3.70 -1.95
N LEU A 28 -1.53 4.65 -1.39
CA LEU A 28 -1.96 5.45 -0.23
C LEU A 28 -3.29 6.18 -0.46
N PRO A 29 -3.53 6.88 -1.59
CA PRO A 29 -4.79 7.58 -1.79
C PRO A 29 -6.01 6.65 -1.84
N ALA A 30 -5.89 5.50 -2.51
CA ALA A 30 -6.97 4.53 -2.63
C ALA A 30 -7.31 3.85 -1.30
N LEU A 31 -6.28 3.53 -0.50
CA LEU A 31 -6.46 2.94 0.83
C LEU A 31 -7.18 3.90 1.78
N VAL A 32 -6.85 5.19 1.70
CA VAL A 32 -7.48 6.23 2.52
C VAL A 32 -8.92 6.49 2.07
N GLU A 33 -9.21 6.57 0.77
CA GLU A 33 -10.55 6.77 0.22
C GLU A 33 -11.53 5.64 0.60
N THR A 34 -11.09 4.40 0.43
CA THR A 34 -11.91 3.22 0.74
C THR A 34 -12.22 3.15 2.24
N THR A 35 -11.26 3.52 3.09
CA THR A 35 -11.46 3.48 4.53
C THR A 35 -12.28 4.66 5.05
N GLY A 36 -12.16 5.85 4.45
CA GLY A 36 -13.01 7.00 4.74
C GLY A 36 -14.48 6.71 4.45
N THR A 37 -14.76 6.02 3.33
CA THR A 37 -16.13 5.58 2.96
C THR A 37 -16.72 4.60 3.99
N ILE A 38 -15.92 3.63 4.44
CA ILE A 38 -16.32 2.66 5.48
C ILE A 38 -16.55 3.36 6.83
N ALA A 39 -15.68 4.31 7.20
CA ALA A 39 -15.79 5.05 8.46
C ALA A 39 -17.00 6.00 8.49
N LEU A 40 -17.30 6.68 7.38
CA LEU A 40 -18.48 7.56 7.25
C LEU A 40 -19.78 6.75 7.38
N ALA A 41 -19.85 5.59 6.72
CA ALA A 41 -21.00 4.68 6.82
C ALA A 41 -21.25 4.23 8.28
N ALA A 42 -20.19 3.87 9.02
CA ALA A 42 -20.30 3.48 10.42
C ALA A 42 -20.80 4.62 11.34
N ARG A 43 -20.46 5.87 11.03
CA ARG A 43 -20.86 7.06 11.82
C ARG A 43 -22.29 7.53 11.51
N GLY A 44 -22.70 7.49 10.24
CA GLY A 44 -24.09 7.77 9.85
C GLY A 44 -25.08 6.87 10.59
N ILE A 45 -24.70 5.59 10.79
CA ILE A 45 -25.50 4.62 11.55
C ILE A 45 -25.49 4.91 13.06
N ARG A 46 -24.38 5.37 13.66
CA ARG A 46 -24.37 5.82 15.07
C ARG A 46 -25.28 7.02 15.31
N ALA A 47 -25.28 7.98 14.38
CA ALA A 47 -26.13 9.16 14.48
C ALA A 47 -27.62 8.81 14.36
N SER A 48 -27.99 7.85 13.49
CA SER A 48 -29.37 7.37 13.38
C SER A 48 -29.80 6.52 14.58
N GLN A 49 -28.93 5.66 15.13
CA GLN A 49 -29.23 4.87 16.34
C GLN A 49 -29.44 5.71 17.61
N LEU A 50 -28.81 6.89 17.70
CA LEU A 50 -29.06 7.85 18.78
C LEU A 50 -30.40 8.59 18.61
N ALA A 51 -30.95 8.65 17.39
CA ALA A 51 -32.18 9.35 17.06
C ALA A 51 -33.43 8.45 17.00
N GLU A 52 -33.30 7.15 16.71
CA GLU A 52 -34.44 6.25 16.49
C GLU A 52 -34.41 4.98 17.35
N ARG A 53 -35.35 4.91 18.31
CA ARG A 53 -35.93 3.65 18.79
C ARG A 53 -37.32 3.47 18.17
N VAL A 54 -37.42 3.08 16.90
CA VAL A 54 -38.66 2.53 16.33
C VAL A 54 -38.32 1.44 15.28
N SER A 55 -39.12 0.38 15.32
CA SER A 55 -39.02 -0.94 14.69
C SER A 55 -38.92 -0.98 13.16
N GLY A 56 -38.22 -2.00 12.64
CA GLY A 56 -38.53 -2.59 11.33
C GLY A 56 -37.33 -3.25 10.68
N GLY A 57 -37.33 -4.59 10.65
CA GLY A 57 -36.21 -5.40 10.18
C GLY A 57 -35.70 -5.00 8.78
N GLY A 58 -34.42 -4.64 8.73
CA GLY A 58 -33.68 -4.36 7.52
C GLY A 58 -32.34 -5.07 7.55
N PHE A 59 -31.89 -5.53 6.40
CA PHE A 59 -30.66 -6.30 6.16
C PHE A 59 -29.37 -5.66 6.74
N TYR A 60 -29.43 -4.41 7.21
CA TYR A 60 -28.34 -3.62 7.78
C TYR A 60 -28.09 -3.86 9.29
N ASP A 61 -28.99 -4.56 9.99
CA ASP A 61 -28.89 -4.78 11.45
C ASP A 61 -27.75 -5.73 11.89
N ASN A 62 -27.06 -6.38 10.95
CA ASN A 62 -26.05 -7.40 11.25
C ASN A 62 -24.61 -7.03 10.89
N ILE A 63 -24.30 -5.77 10.58
CA ILE A 63 -22.90 -5.34 10.39
C ILE A 63 -22.29 -5.10 11.78
N PRO A 64 -21.29 -5.89 12.23
CA PRO A 64 -20.71 -5.72 13.56
C PRO A 64 -20.07 -4.32 13.70
N LEU A 65 -20.70 -3.46 14.51
CA LEU A 65 -20.41 -2.03 14.64
C LEU A 65 -19.28 -1.74 15.65
N VAL A 66 -18.14 -2.39 15.47
CA VAL A 66 -16.87 -2.06 16.15
C VAL A 66 -15.99 -1.33 15.15
N ASP A 67 -15.06 -0.45 15.58
CA ASP A 67 -13.94 0.02 14.74
C ASP A 67 -13.40 -1.19 13.98
N GLY A 68 -13.74 -1.29 12.70
CA GLY A 68 -13.51 -2.50 11.93
C GLY A 68 -12.01 -2.77 11.86
N PRO A 69 -11.59 -4.02 11.62
CA PRO A 69 -10.21 -4.30 11.27
C PRO A 69 -9.67 -3.35 10.17
N GLU A 70 -10.53 -2.87 9.28
CA GLU A 70 -10.26 -1.93 8.19
C GLU A 70 -9.95 -0.52 8.72
N SER A 71 -10.78 0.02 9.61
CA SER A 71 -10.56 1.35 10.21
C SER A 71 -9.28 1.39 11.05
N ARG A 72 -8.95 0.30 11.76
CA ARG A 72 -7.67 0.18 12.49
C ARG A 72 -6.47 0.16 11.54
N ASN A 73 -6.59 -0.53 10.41
CA ASN A 73 -5.51 -0.61 9.43
C ASN A 73 -5.24 0.74 8.78
N ALA A 74 -6.26 1.51 8.41
CA ALA A 74 -6.03 2.84 7.84
C ALA A 74 -5.43 3.83 8.83
N ARG A 75 -5.84 3.80 10.10
CA ARG A 75 -5.18 4.58 11.15
C ARG A 75 -3.71 4.18 11.29
N ALA A 76 -3.42 2.88 11.28
CA ALA A 76 -2.05 2.39 11.34
C ALA A 76 -1.21 2.83 10.12
N VAL A 77 -1.76 2.76 8.90
CA VAL A 77 -1.11 3.27 7.68
C VAL A 77 -0.86 4.77 7.80
N TRP A 78 -1.85 5.54 8.28
CA TRP A 78 -1.74 6.99 8.45
C TRP A 78 -0.64 7.38 9.44
N ASP A 79 -0.61 6.74 10.61
CA ASP A 79 0.42 7.00 11.62
C ASP A 79 1.81 6.58 11.14
N ALA A 80 1.93 5.45 10.45
CA ALA A 80 3.18 5.01 9.85
C ALA A 80 3.67 6.00 8.78
N LEU A 81 2.77 6.47 7.90
CA LEU A 81 3.08 7.45 6.87
C LEU A 81 3.56 8.77 7.47
N ARG A 82 2.85 9.28 8.50
CA ARG A 82 3.26 10.48 9.21
C ARG A 82 4.64 10.32 9.85
N GLY A 83 4.89 9.19 10.50
CA GLY A 83 6.20 8.88 11.08
C GLY A 83 7.31 8.80 10.03
N TYR A 84 7.02 8.21 8.87
CA TYR A 84 7.95 8.12 7.75
C TYR A 84 8.29 9.51 7.19
N LEU A 85 7.28 10.34 6.90
CA LEU A 85 7.45 11.69 6.37
C LEU A 85 8.30 12.57 7.28
N VAL A 86 8.10 12.51 8.60
CA VAL A 86 8.89 13.29 9.57
C VAL A 86 10.38 12.93 9.53
N VAL A 87 10.71 11.63 9.42
CA VAL A 87 12.12 11.20 9.36
C VAL A 87 12.71 11.51 7.99
N ALA A 88 11.98 11.21 6.91
CA ALA A 88 12.41 11.51 5.55
C ALA A 88 12.67 13.01 5.36
N SER A 89 11.75 13.87 5.80
CA SER A 89 11.89 15.33 5.72
C SER A 89 13.10 15.83 6.50
N SER A 90 13.29 15.31 7.72
CA SER A 90 14.43 15.67 8.56
C SER A 90 15.76 15.26 7.96
N ARG A 91 15.83 14.12 7.27
CA ARG A 91 17.05 13.60 6.64
C ARG A 91 17.37 14.31 5.33
N LEU A 92 16.35 14.60 4.53
CA LEU A 92 16.48 15.29 3.25
C LEU A 92 16.69 16.80 3.41
N GLY A 93 16.31 17.38 4.56
CA GLY A 93 16.28 18.83 4.73
C GLY A 93 15.22 19.51 3.85
N LEU A 94 14.20 18.76 3.44
CA LEU A 94 13.08 19.22 2.60
C LEU A 94 11.80 19.21 3.42
N GLU A 95 10.95 20.22 3.24
CA GLU A 95 9.65 20.28 3.91
C GLU A 95 8.70 19.23 3.30
N ALA A 96 8.18 18.33 4.14
CA ALA A 96 7.15 17.36 3.77
C ALA A 96 5.75 17.87 4.14
N PRO A 97 4.70 17.33 3.50
CA PRO A 97 3.32 17.59 3.91
C PRO A 97 3.10 17.28 5.40
N ALA A 98 2.63 18.28 6.15
CA ALA A 98 2.35 18.15 7.57
C ALA A 98 0.99 17.46 7.80
N LEU A 99 0.98 16.12 7.71
CA LEU A 99 -0.23 15.34 7.91
C LEU A 99 -0.87 15.62 9.29
N PRO A 100 -2.21 15.78 9.35
CA PRO A 100 -2.96 15.83 10.59
C PRO A 100 -2.60 14.70 11.57
N ALA A 101 -2.66 15.00 12.87
CA ALA A 101 -2.26 14.08 13.93
C ALA A 101 -3.06 12.76 13.96
N GLY A 102 -4.25 12.76 13.38
CA GLY A 102 -5.03 11.56 13.11
C GLY A 102 -5.66 11.64 11.71
N LEU A 103 -6.08 10.48 11.21
CA LEU A 103 -6.79 10.37 9.93
C LEU A 103 -8.03 11.28 9.94
N PRO A 104 -8.17 12.24 9.01
CA PRO A 104 -9.34 13.09 8.93
C PRO A 104 -10.62 12.27 8.73
N ASP A 105 -11.71 12.75 9.34
CA ASP A 105 -13.03 12.15 9.19
C ASP A 105 -13.69 12.50 7.86
N ASP A 106 -13.26 13.61 7.27
CA ASP A 106 -13.61 14.04 5.93
C ASP A 106 -12.77 13.25 4.91
N VAL A 107 -13.46 12.49 4.06
CA VAL A 107 -12.84 11.60 3.07
C VAL A 107 -12.09 12.40 1.99
N GLU A 108 -12.62 13.55 1.58
CA GLU A 108 -11.97 14.41 0.58
C GLU A 108 -10.70 15.00 1.17
N LEU A 109 -10.75 15.51 2.40
CA LEU A 109 -9.57 16.03 3.10
C LEU A 109 -8.50 14.95 3.33
N ALA A 110 -8.91 13.75 3.76
CA ALA A 110 -7.99 12.63 3.94
C ALA A 110 -7.32 12.22 2.62
N ARG A 111 -8.10 12.23 1.52
CA ARG A 111 -7.62 11.94 0.17
C ARG A 111 -6.63 13.01 -0.31
N GLU A 112 -6.92 14.29 -0.14
CA GLU A 112 -6.03 15.40 -0.50
C GLU A 112 -4.66 15.25 0.16
N TRP A 113 -4.65 14.98 1.47
CA TRP A 113 -3.41 14.74 2.21
C TRP A 113 -2.66 13.50 1.75
N ALA A 114 -3.37 12.41 1.42
CA ALA A 114 -2.75 11.20 0.89
C ALA A 114 -2.11 11.45 -0.50
N PHE A 115 -2.75 12.25 -1.36
CA PHE A 115 -2.16 12.67 -2.64
C PHE A 115 -0.96 13.59 -2.45
N ALA A 116 -1.02 14.54 -1.51
CA ALA A 116 0.12 15.41 -1.21
C ALA A 116 1.33 14.59 -0.71
N ALA A 117 1.10 13.64 0.19
CA ALA A 117 2.14 12.73 0.67
C ALA A 117 2.71 11.85 -0.45
N ASN A 118 1.84 11.28 -1.31
CA ASN A 118 2.28 10.50 -2.46
C ASN A 118 3.15 11.34 -3.41
N ALA A 119 2.68 12.52 -3.81
CA ALA A 119 3.42 13.40 -4.72
C ALA A 119 4.81 13.73 -4.18
N TRP A 120 4.87 14.15 -2.91
CA TRP A 120 6.15 14.47 -2.27
C TRP A 120 7.10 13.26 -2.21
N LEU A 121 6.60 12.08 -1.79
CA LEU A 121 7.41 10.86 -1.73
C LEU A 121 7.90 10.41 -3.11
N SER A 122 7.06 10.57 -4.14
CA SER A 122 7.41 10.27 -5.52
C SER A 122 8.49 11.21 -6.06
N ASP A 123 8.44 12.48 -5.68
CA ASP A 123 9.42 13.49 -6.12
C ASP A 123 10.79 13.27 -5.44
N VAL A 124 10.81 12.86 -4.17
CA VAL A 124 12.06 12.72 -3.40
C VAL A 124 12.65 11.31 -3.39
N VAL A 125 11.98 10.31 -3.98
CA VAL A 125 12.44 8.90 -3.92
C VAL A 125 13.89 8.71 -4.36
N HIS A 126 14.33 9.50 -5.34
CA HIS A 126 15.69 9.41 -5.87
C HIS A 126 16.76 10.02 -4.95
N GLU A 127 16.34 10.84 -3.98
CA GLU A 127 17.21 11.47 -2.98
C GLU A 127 17.30 10.65 -1.69
N ILE A 128 16.38 9.70 -1.49
CA ILE A 128 16.39 8.78 -0.36
C ILE A 128 17.56 7.80 -0.53
N ARG A 129 18.46 7.79 0.46
CA ARG A 129 19.59 6.86 0.56
C ARG A 129 19.28 5.80 1.63
N SER A 130 20.08 4.73 1.68
CA SER A 130 19.97 3.75 2.78
C SER A 130 20.30 4.43 4.11
N TRP A 131 19.27 4.58 4.94
CA TRP A 131 19.33 5.12 6.28
C TRP A 131 18.60 4.13 7.20
N PRO A 132 19.28 3.48 8.16
CA PRO A 132 18.69 2.38 8.93
C PRO A 132 17.37 2.73 9.63
N ASP A 133 17.25 3.96 10.14
CA ASP A 133 16.05 4.47 10.80
C ASP A 133 14.88 4.75 9.85
N LEU A 134 15.17 4.97 8.57
CA LEU A 134 14.17 5.10 7.52
C LEU A 134 13.80 3.72 6.93
N ASP A 135 14.76 2.81 6.83
CA ASP A 135 14.57 1.46 6.29
C ASP A 135 13.55 0.66 7.14
N GLU A 136 13.67 0.71 8.47
CA GLU A 136 12.70 0.05 9.38
C GLU A 136 11.28 0.63 9.23
N ARG A 137 11.18 1.95 9.05
CA ARG A 137 9.90 2.66 8.89
C ARG A 137 9.28 2.40 7.53
N GLU A 138 10.11 2.32 6.48
CA GLU A 138 9.71 1.92 5.13
C GLU A 138 9.07 0.54 5.18
N GLU A 139 9.76 -0.43 5.77
CA GLU A 139 9.29 -1.80 5.85
C GLU A 139 7.97 -1.90 6.62
N GLN A 140 7.87 -1.20 7.76
CA GLN A 140 6.64 -1.14 8.53
C GLN A 140 5.48 -0.53 7.73
N LEU A 141 5.70 0.61 7.08
CA LEU A 141 4.69 1.28 6.25
C LEU A 141 4.23 0.38 5.10
N PHE A 142 5.16 -0.22 4.37
CA PHE A 142 4.86 -1.03 3.20
C PHE A 142 4.13 -2.32 3.56
N ARG A 143 4.49 -2.94 4.69
CA ARG A 143 3.74 -4.09 5.23
C ARG A 143 2.29 -3.71 5.57
N LEU A 144 2.08 -2.54 6.17
CA LEU A 144 0.73 -2.06 6.46
C LEU A 144 -0.08 -1.76 5.19
N VAL A 145 0.56 -1.18 4.17
CA VAL A 145 -0.04 -0.94 2.84
C VAL A 145 -0.49 -2.24 2.19
N ARG A 146 0.38 -3.26 2.12
CA ARG A 146 0.03 -4.57 1.53
C ARG A 146 -1.11 -5.24 2.28
N ARG A 147 -1.05 -5.25 3.61
CA ARG A 147 -2.12 -5.79 4.47
C ARG A 147 -3.46 -5.06 4.29
N ALA A 148 -3.44 -3.74 4.19
CA ALA A 148 -4.65 -2.95 4.00
C ALA A 148 -5.26 -3.21 2.61
N ARG A 149 -4.42 -3.24 1.56
CA ARG A 149 -4.84 -3.52 0.18
C ARG A 149 -5.47 -4.90 0.03
N HIS A 150 -4.86 -5.94 0.60
CA HIS A 150 -5.40 -7.31 0.54
C HIS A 150 -6.80 -7.41 1.15
N ARG A 151 -7.09 -6.64 2.20
CA ARG A 151 -8.38 -6.71 2.90
C ARG A 151 -9.48 -5.90 2.21
N LEU A 152 -9.12 -4.82 1.54
CA LEU A 152 -10.07 -3.95 0.88
C LEU A 152 -10.46 -4.46 -0.51
N ASP A 153 -9.85 -5.55 -0.99
CA ASP A 153 -9.91 -6.05 -2.37
C ASP A 153 -9.74 -4.91 -3.40
N THR A 154 -8.99 -3.88 -3.00
CA THR A 154 -8.72 -2.73 -3.85
C THR A 154 -7.75 -3.20 -4.91
N HIS A 155 -8.28 -3.61 -6.06
CA HIS A 155 -7.55 -3.80 -7.30
C HIS A 155 -7.09 -2.46 -7.89
N THR A 156 -6.66 -1.51 -7.05
CA THR A 156 -6.02 -0.27 -7.48
C THR A 156 -4.60 -0.58 -7.92
N THR A 157 -4.50 -1.36 -9.00
CA THR A 157 -3.29 -1.48 -9.77
C THR A 157 -3.04 -0.11 -10.38
N ARG A 158 -2.06 0.63 -9.86
CA ARG A 158 -1.44 1.66 -10.67
C ARG A 158 -1.07 0.99 -11.99
N ARG A 159 -1.39 1.66 -13.09
CA ARG A 159 -0.98 1.29 -14.45
C ARG A 159 0.54 1.38 -14.55
N SER A 160 1.31 0.51 -13.90
CA SER A 160 2.57 0.10 -14.50
C SER A 160 2.19 -0.35 -15.91
N ARG A 161 2.80 0.27 -16.93
CA ARG A 161 2.49 -0.08 -18.32
C ARG A 161 2.57 -1.61 -18.40
N PRO A 162 1.50 -2.31 -18.81
CA PRO A 162 1.46 -3.75 -18.69
C PRO A 162 2.65 -4.33 -19.46
N GLU A 163 3.53 -5.06 -18.76
CA GLU A 163 4.70 -5.65 -19.41
C GLU A 163 4.22 -6.69 -20.44
N LEU A 164 4.98 -6.86 -21.51
CA LEU A 164 4.70 -7.86 -22.53
C LEU A 164 4.93 -9.26 -21.93
N CYS A 165 3.94 -10.14 -22.09
CA CYS A 165 4.10 -11.53 -21.71
C CYS A 165 5.02 -12.24 -22.71
N THR A 166 6.17 -12.72 -22.24
CA THR A 166 7.11 -13.49 -23.08
C THR A 166 6.54 -14.82 -23.60
N ARG A 167 5.42 -15.32 -23.04
CA ARG A 167 4.78 -16.56 -23.48
C ARG A 167 3.69 -16.34 -24.53
N CYS A 168 2.79 -15.38 -24.32
CA CYS A 168 1.64 -15.15 -25.21
C CYS A 168 1.75 -13.89 -26.08
N GLY A 169 2.76 -13.05 -25.86
CA GLY A 169 2.98 -11.81 -26.61
C GLY A 169 2.07 -10.64 -26.21
N GLU A 170 1.05 -10.87 -25.38
CA GLU A 170 0.10 -9.84 -24.99
C GLU A 170 0.65 -8.88 -23.92
N PRO A 171 0.33 -7.57 -24.00
CA PRO A 171 0.64 -6.60 -22.95
C PRO A 171 -0.34 -6.80 -21.78
N GLY A 172 -0.02 -7.73 -20.89
CA GLY A 172 -0.95 -8.17 -19.84
C GLY A 172 -0.28 -8.69 -18.57
N VAL A 173 1.02 -8.48 -18.38
CA VAL A 173 1.67 -8.85 -17.12
C VAL A 173 1.35 -7.78 -16.07
N LEU A 174 0.61 -8.19 -15.04
CA LEU A 174 0.36 -7.38 -13.85
C LEU A 174 1.53 -7.52 -12.89
N ILE A 175 1.96 -6.40 -12.34
CA ILE A 175 3.00 -6.29 -11.33
C ILE A 175 2.33 -5.94 -9.99
N ASP A 176 2.57 -6.78 -8.99
CA ASP A 176 2.05 -6.64 -7.63
C ASP A 176 3.16 -6.93 -6.62
N TRP A 177 3.04 -6.39 -5.40
CA TRP A 177 3.90 -6.71 -4.27
C TRP A 177 3.02 -7.26 -3.15
N ILE A 178 3.21 -8.53 -2.82
CA ILE A 178 2.42 -9.25 -1.81
C ILE A 178 3.28 -9.56 -0.57
N ASP A 179 2.64 -9.91 0.54
CA ASP A 179 3.36 -10.42 1.70
C ASP A 179 3.81 -11.86 1.43
N GLY A 180 5.11 -12.10 1.54
CA GLY A 180 5.73 -13.41 1.57
C GLY A 180 5.53 -14.12 2.92
N PRO A 181 6.01 -15.36 3.06
CA PRO A 181 5.81 -16.19 4.25
C PRO A 181 6.28 -15.56 5.57
N ASP A 182 7.31 -14.72 5.56
CA ASP A 182 7.81 -14.02 6.76
C ASP A 182 7.47 -12.52 6.77
N GLY A 183 6.54 -12.08 5.90
CA GLY A 183 6.10 -10.68 5.80
C GLY A 183 7.02 -9.79 4.95
N GLN A 184 8.06 -10.36 4.32
CA GLN A 184 8.85 -9.71 3.28
C GLN A 184 7.99 -9.37 2.06
N ALA A 185 8.37 -8.30 1.35
CA ALA A 185 7.73 -7.96 0.09
C ALA A 185 8.14 -8.97 -0.99
N LEU A 186 7.17 -9.68 -1.56
CA LEU A 186 7.38 -10.60 -2.67
C LEU A 186 6.82 -9.99 -3.96
N LEU A 187 7.67 -9.88 -4.98
CA LEU A 187 7.30 -9.39 -6.30
C LEU A 187 6.48 -10.44 -7.04
N SER A 188 5.20 -10.15 -7.25
CA SER A 188 4.30 -10.97 -8.04
C SER A 188 4.15 -10.40 -9.45
N LYS A 189 4.48 -11.22 -10.46
CA LYS A 189 4.29 -10.88 -11.87
C LYS A 189 3.48 -11.96 -12.56
N VAL A 190 2.25 -11.64 -12.98
CA VAL A 190 1.33 -12.63 -13.57
C VAL A 190 0.67 -12.06 -14.82
N CYS A 191 0.74 -12.81 -15.93
CA CYS A 191 -0.02 -12.48 -17.13
C CYS A 191 -1.52 -12.75 -16.92
N VAL A 192 -2.37 -11.75 -17.11
CA VAL A 192 -3.83 -11.92 -16.98
C VAL A 192 -4.45 -12.76 -18.10
N VAL A 193 -3.80 -12.80 -19.26
CA VAL A 193 -4.29 -13.52 -20.45
C VAL A 193 -3.98 -15.01 -20.34
N CYS A 194 -2.69 -15.36 -20.21
CA CYS A 194 -2.25 -16.76 -20.24
C CYS A 194 -1.85 -17.33 -18.87
N ARG A 195 -2.02 -16.54 -17.78
CA ARG A 195 -1.74 -16.93 -16.39
C ARG A 195 -0.30 -17.38 -16.13
N THR A 196 0.64 -16.97 -16.97
CA THR A 196 2.07 -17.24 -16.74
C THR A 196 2.59 -16.38 -15.60
N THR A 197 3.22 -17.02 -14.62
CA THR A 197 3.84 -16.40 -13.45
C THR A 197 5.33 -16.22 -13.68
N TYR A 198 5.83 -15.02 -13.38
CA TYR A 198 7.22 -14.60 -13.47
C TYR A 198 7.81 -14.26 -12.09
N THR A 199 7.00 -14.40 -11.02
CA THR A 199 7.46 -14.34 -9.64
C THR A 199 8.63 -15.31 -9.47
N PRO A 200 9.82 -14.84 -9.03
CA PRO A 200 10.89 -15.75 -8.64
C PRO A 200 10.35 -16.67 -7.55
N ALA A 201 10.32 -17.98 -7.82
CA ALA A 201 10.13 -18.93 -6.73
C ALA A 201 11.40 -18.85 -5.89
N ASP A 202 11.26 -18.66 -4.57
CA ASP A 202 12.36 -18.98 -3.66
C ASP A 202 12.82 -20.38 -4.05
N THR A 203 14.04 -20.48 -4.56
CA THR A 203 14.71 -21.75 -4.73
C THR A 203 14.92 -22.29 -3.33
N VAL A 204 13.91 -22.98 -2.81
CA VAL A 204 14.13 -24.01 -1.81
C VAL A 204 15.02 -25.02 -2.53
N ASP A 205 16.32 -24.94 -2.26
CA ASP A 205 17.26 -26.03 -2.51
C ASP A 205 16.74 -27.22 -1.70
N ASP A 206 15.86 -28.00 -2.32
CA ASP A 206 15.53 -29.35 -1.90
C ASP A 206 16.67 -30.25 -2.40
N ASP A 207 17.87 -30.00 -1.88
CA ASP A 207 19.07 -30.79 -2.13
C ASP A 207 19.39 -31.60 -0.86
N ARG A 208 18.68 -32.73 -0.77
CA ARG A 208 19.18 -34.07 -0.43
C ARG A 208 19.61 -34.42 1.01
#